data_AF-A0A497K512-F1
#
_entry.id   AF-A0A497K512-F1
#
_cell.length_a   1.000
_cell.length_b   1.000
_cell.length_c   1.000
_cell.angle_alpha   90.00
_cell.angle_beta   90.00
_cell.angle_gamma   90.00
#
_symmetry.space_group_name_H-M   'P 1'
#
loop_
_entity.id
_entity.type
_entity.pdbx_description
1 polymer ?
#
loop_
_entity_poly.entity_id
_entity_poly.type
_entity_poly.pdbx_seq_one_letter_code
_entity_poly.pdbx_strand_id
1 'polypeptide(L)'
;LNIYVKGIATWKAILYKHCFRLLILTGIRPEHAGCIRFVDLTDVNWITDALDREFAEIKMFEAVRREKESRGESIHLKYPPEFIYISKGFYEDLVEFWNQMNWPEDAKIFKGDTDSYYKQIAKLSAYTGIPKLTRYSFRHTWATVVYQATNHDVHLVEKLGGWSPGSARSSIPFEHYVKIMSEREALQIVEEFDVYIPAKKRDIVQALRQALKLAKPEEVPRMVEEHEKFKKEVLDIIERLMSRIGELEERLRRYEEERGRRR
;
A
#
# COMPACT_ATOMS: atom_id res chain seq x y z
N LEU A 1 4.24 -4.95 -23.46
CA LEU A 1 5.71 -4.98 -23.55
C LEU A 1 6.23 -6.04 -22.60
N ASN A 2 6.84 -7.09 -23.16
CA ASN A 2 7.52 -8.17 -22.44
C ASN A 2 8.70 -7.61 -21.63
N ILE A 3 8.60 -7.64 -20.30
CA ILE A 3 9.76 -7.57 -19.39
C ILE A 3 9.66 -8.76 -18.42
N TYR A 4 9.61 -9.96 -18.99
CA TYR A 4 9.83 -11.22 -18.30
C TYR A 4 11.30 -11.62 -18.51
N VAL A 5 12.22 -11.07 -17.70
CA VAL A 5 13.62 -11.50 -17.66
C VAL A 5 14.12 -11.56 -16.20
N LYS A 6 14.60 -12.74 -15.80
CA LYS A 6 15.28 -13.17 -14.55
C LYS A 6 14.42 -13.59 -13.34
N GLY A 7 13.97 -14.84 -13.37
CA GLY A 7 13.00 -15.53 -12.49
C GLY A 7 13.36 -15.87 -11.03
N ILE A 8 14.26 -15.16 -10.35
CA ILE A 8 14.41 -15.29 -8.87
C ILE A 8 14.38 -13.93 -8.17
N ALA A 9 14.79 -12.86 -8.86
CA ALA A 9 14.68 -11.48 -8.37
C ALA A 9 13.30 -10.85 -8.66
N THR A 10 12.60 -11.31 -9.71
CA THR A 10 11.34 -10.74 -10.21
C THR A 10 10.12 -11.13 -9.37
N TRP A 11 9.92 -12.42 -9.06
CA TRP A 11 8.74 -12.84 -8.27
C TRP A 11 8.74 -12.28 -6.85
N LYS A 12 9.93 -12.14 -6.22
CA LYS A 12 10.04 -11.48 -4.90
C LYS A 12 9.62 -10.03 -4.98
N ALA A 13 10.07 -9.29 -6.01
CA ALA A 13 9.66 -7.91 -6.21
C ALA A 13 8.14 -7.80 -6.44
N ILE A 14 7.55 -8.73 -7.20
CA ILE A 14 6.09 -8.81 -7.40
C ILE A 14 5.37 -9.07 -6.07
N LEU A 15 5.85 -10.01 -5.25
CA LEU A 15 5.29 -10.23 -3.90
C LEU A 15 5.39 -8.99 -3.00
N TYR A 16 6.50 -8.27 -3.04
CA TYR A 16 6.63 -7.02 -2.27
C TYR A 16 5.68 -5.94 -2.78
N LYS A 17 5.51 -5.81 -4.10
CA LYS A 17 4.51 -4.93 -4.70
C LYS A 17 3.10 -5.29 -4.21
N HIS A 18 2.73 -6.57 -4.26
CA HIS A 18 1.44 -7.03 -3.77
C HIS A 18 1.28 -6.81 -2.27
N CYS A 19 2.33 -7.01 -1.47
CA CYS A 19 2.28 -6.77 -0.04
C CYS A 19 2.08 -5.28 0.26
N PHE A 20 2.83 -4.38 -0.39
CA PHE A 20 2.64 -2.93 -0.23
C PHE A 20 1.25 -2.49 -0.69
N ARG A 21 0.75 -3.04 -1.80
CA ARG A 21 -0.63 -2.80 -2.28
C ARG A 21 -1.66 -3.24 -1.23
N LEU A 22 -1.49 -4.43 -0.65
CA LEU A 22 -2.35 -4.91 0.43
C LEU A 22 -2.34 -3.97 1.64
N LEU A 23 -1.16 -3.51 2.07
CA LEU A 23 -1.04 -2.62 3.23
C LEU A 23 -1.74 -1.27 3.01
N ILE A 24 -1.59 -0.67 1.83
CA ILE A 24 -2.26 0.62 1.54
C ILE A 24 -3.77 0.47 1.36
N LEU A 25 -4.22 -0.68 0.85
CA LEU A 25 -5.63 -0.97 0.59
C LEU A 25 -6.46 -1.24 1.85
N THR A 26 -5.85 -1.94 2.80
CA THR A 26 -6.56 -2.55 3.93
C THR A 26 -6.17 -1.94 5.27
N GLY A 27 -5.06 -1.22 5.30
CA GLY A 27 -4.50 -0.67 6.54
C GLY A 27 -4.12 -1.72 7.57
N ILE A 28 -4.02 -3.01 7.22
CA ILE A 28 -3.62 -4.04 8.18
C ILE A 28 -2.23 -3.77 8.74
N ARG A 29 -1.97 -4.35 9.92
CA ARG A 29 -0.62 -4.34 10.47
C ARG A 29 0.29 -5.19 9.56
N PRO A 30 1.51 -4.73 9.24
CA PRO A 30 2.44 -5.49 8.40
C PRO A 30 2.69 -6.92 8.89
N GLU A 31 2.69 -7.14 10.20
CA GLU A 31 2.86 -8.47 10.79
C GLU A 31 1.64 -9.38 10.54
N HIS A 32 0.44 -8.81 10.40
CA HIS A 32 -0.78 -9.57 10.11
C HIS A 32 -0.84 -9.98 8.63
N ALA A 33 -0.30 -9.17 7.72
CA ALA A 33 -0.17 -9.53 6.30
C ALA A 33 0.57 -10.87 6.12
N GLY A 34 1.61 -11.11 6.94
CA GLY A 34 2.38 -12.36 6.94
C GLY A 34 1.65 -13.59 7.50
N CYS A 35 0.41 -13.45 7.98
CA CYS A 35 -0.41 -14.57 8.45
C CYS A 35 -1.32 -15.14 7.34
N ILE A 36 -1.50 -14.39 6.25
CA ILE A 36 -2.38 -14.75 5.14
C ILE A 36 -1.74 -15.89 4.34
N ARG A 37 -2.53 -16.94 4.10
CA ARG A 37 -2.23 -18.10 3.27
C ARG A 37 -3.13 -18.09 2.04
N PHE A 38 -2.75 -18.81 0.99
CA PHE A 38 -3.54 -18.83 -0.23
C PHE A 38 -4.94 -19.44 -0.05
N VAL A 39 -5.08 -20.41 0.85
CA VAL A 39 -6.39 -20.95 1.27
C VAL A 39 -7.33 -19.88 1.86
N ASP A 40 -6.80 -18.74 2.35
CA ASP A 40 -7.65 -17.64 2.80
C ASP A 40 -8.29 -16.86 1.63
N LEU A 41 -7.90 -17.16 0.39
CA LEU A 41 -8.44 -16.58 -0.85
C LEU A 41 -9.37 -17.55 -1.61
N THR A 42 -9.49 -18.81 -1.21
CA THR A 42 -10.28 -19.81 -1.96
C THR A 42 -11.77 -19.78 -1.62
N ASP A 43 -12.14 -19.26 -0.45
CA ASP A 43 -13.52 -19.09 0.01
C ASP A 43 -13.75 -17.66 0.51
N VAL A 44 -13.99 -16.75 -0.45
CA VAL A 44 -14.22 -15.32 -0.19
C VAL A 44 -15.67 -14.94 -0.48
N ASN A 45 -16.22 -14.06 0.34
CA ASN A 45 -17.49 -13.42 0.03
C ASN A 45 -17.25 -12.20 -0.87
N TRP A 46 -18.07 -12.03 -1.90
CA TRP A 46 -18.04 -10.84 -2.74
C TRP A 46 -19.01 -9.79 -2.22
N ILE A 47 -18.52 -8.57 -2.04
CA ILE A 47 -19.31 -7.44 -1.56
C ILE A 47 -19.12 -6.21 -2.45
N THR A 48 -20.10 -5.33 -2.45
CA THR A 48 -20.05 -4.06 -3.19
C THR A 48 -19.78 -2.89 -2.25
N ASP A 49 -18.92 -1.98 -2.68
CA ASP A 49 -18.52 -0.79 -1.91
C ASP A 49 -19.42 0.43 -2.22
N ALA A 50 -19.09 1.58 -1.63
CA ALA A 50 -19.78 2.87 -1.82
C ALA A 50 -19.68 3.43 -3.26
N LEU A 51 -18.74 2.94 -4.06
CA LEU A 51 -18.50 3.34 -5.45
C LEU A 51 -18.95 2.27 -6.45
N ASP A 52 -19.74 1.31 -6.00
CA ASP A 52 -20.29 0.20 -6.80
C ASP A 52 -19.21 -0.73 -7.38
N ARG A 53 -18.08 -0.86 -6.70
CA ARG A 53 -16.98 -1.77 -7.04
C ARG A 53 -17.08 -3.06 -6.24
N GLU A 54 -16.65 -4.16 -6.83
CA GLU A 54 -16.61 -5.48 -6.18
C GLU A 54 -15.32 -5.71 -5.39
N PHE A 55 -15.47 -6.24 -4.18
CA PHE A 55 -14.39 -6.56 -3.26
C PHE A 55 -14.54 -7.98 -2.70
N ALA A 56 -13.41 -8.68 -2.58
CA ALA A 56 -13.32 -9.94 -1.87
C ALA A 56 -13.12 -9.66 -0.37
N GLU A 57 -14.00 -10.22 0.46
CA GLU A 57 -13.92 -10.21 1.91
C GLU A 57 -13.07 -11.39 2.41
N ILE A 58 -11.96 -11.10 3.07
CA ILE A 58 -10.99 -12.10 3.57
C ILE A 58 -11.01 -12.10 5.10
N LYS A 59 -11.16 -13.29 5.72
CA LYS A 59 -11.25 -13.51 7.17
C LYS A 59 -9.91 -13.30 7.89
N MET A 60 -9.49 -12.05 8.06
CA MET A 60 -8.19 -11.70 8.64
C MET A 60 -8.05 -12.12 10.10
N PHE A 61 -9.12 -12.06 10.91
CA PHE A 61 -9.05 -12.49 12.31
C PHE A 61 -8.69 -13.98 12.41
N GLU A 62 -9.33 -14.82 11.60
CA GLU A 62 -9.06 -16.26 11.54
C GLU A 62 -7.64 -16.57 11.10
N ALA A 63 -7.13 -15.86 10.09
CA ALA A 63 -5.77 -16.05 9.61
C ALA A 63 -4.72 -15.73 10.70
N VAL A 64 -4.90 -14.66 11.48
CA VAL A 64 -4.00 -14.34 12.61
C VAL A 64 -4.18 -15.32 13.76
N ARG A 65 -5.42 -15.70 14.09
CA ARG A 65 -5.75 -16.66 15.15
C ARG A 65 -5.04 -17.99 14.92
N ARG A 66 -5.19 -18.56 13.72
CA ARG A 66 -4.50 -19.79 13.29
C ARG A 66 -2.99 -19.70 13.48
N GLU A 67 -2.37 -18.60 13.07
CA GLU A 67 -0.91 -18.42 13.20
C GLU A 67 -0.49 -18.31 14.67
N LYS A 68 -1.26 -17.62 15.51
CA LYS A 68 -1.00 -17.49 16.95
C LYS A 68 -1.15 -18.82 17.69
N GLU A 69 -2.23 -19.55 17.42
CA GLU A 69 -2.48 -20.88 17.98
C GLU A 69 -1.35 -21.85 17.63
N SER A 70 -0.84 -21.83 16.38
CA SER A 70 0.28 -22.68 15.96
C SER A 70 1.60 -22.41 16.72
N ARG A 71 1.72 -21.24 17.37
CA ARG A 71 2.88 -20.84 18.18
C ARG A 71 2.62 -20.95 19.69
N GLY A 72 1.45 -21.41 20.11
CA GLY A 72 1.04 -21.39 21.52
C GLY A 72 0.81 -19.99 22.08
N GLU A 73 0.53 -19.01 21.20
CA GLU A 73 0.27 -17.62 21.57
C GLU A 73 -1.22 -17.29 21.49
N SER A 74 -1.65 -16.26 22.22
CA SER A 74 -3.02 -15.75 22.24
C SER A 74 -3.10 -14.27 21.83
N ILE A 75 -4.26 -13.84 21.32
CA ILE A 75 -4.49 -12.47 20.84
C ILE A 75 -4.89 -11.58 22.02
N HIS A 76 -3.95 -10.80 22.55
CA HIS A 76 -4.21 -9.99 23.76
C HIS A 76 -4.12 -8.46 23.62
N LEU A 77 -3.47 -7.93 22.57
CA LEU A 77 -3.21 -6.47 22.50
C LEU A 77 -3.28 -5.85 21.09
N LYS A 78 -3.21 -6.67 20.04
CA LYS A 78 -3.17 -6.22 18.65
C LYS A 78 -4.26 -6.95 17.87
N TYR A 79 -5.52 -6.62 18.16
CA TYR A 79 -6.65 -7.25 17.51
C TYR A 79 -6.58 -7.02 15.99
N PRO A 80 -6.55 -8.06 15.15
CA PRO A 80 -6.76 -7.89 13.73
C PRO A 80 -8.21 -7.45 13.47
N PRO A 81 -8.50 -6.77 12.35
CA PRO A 81 -9.88 -6.63 11.91
C PRO A 81 -10.48 -8.02 11.64
N GLU A 82 -11.80 -8.12 11.79
CA GLU A 82 -12.54 -9.35 11.48
C GLU A 82 -12.30 -9.77 10.03
N PHE A 83 -12.46 -8.80 9.12
CA PHE A 83 -12.25 -8.96 7.69
C PHE A 83 -11.35 -7.87 7.12
N ILE A 84 -10.72 -8.16 6.00
CA ILE A 84 -10.09 -7.18 5.11
C ILE A 84 -10.73 -7.29 3.73
N TYR A 85 -10.64 -6.21 2.97
CA TYR A 85 -11.30 -6.10 1.67
C TYR A 85 -10.27 -5.77 0.61
N ILE A 86 -10.17 -6.60 -0.42
CA ILE A 86 -9.32 -6.35 -1.58
C ILE A 86 -10.18 -6.27 -2.84
N SER A 87 -9.84 -5.37 -3.76
CA SER A 87 -10.62 -5.22 -4.99
C SER A 87 -10.55 -6.49 -5.83
N LYS A 88 -11.60 -6.75 -6.61
CA LYS A 88 -11.66 -7.89 -7.52
C LYS A 88 -10.42 -8.02 -8.41
N GLY A 89 -9.98 -6.91 -9.00
CA GLY A 89 -8.77 -6.91 -9.83
C GLY A 89 -7.52 -7.29 -9.04
N PHE A 90 -7.36 -6.83 -7.79
CA PHE A 90 -6.21 -7.24 -6.98
C PHE A 90 -6.31 -8.71 -6.51
N TYR A 91 -7.52 -9.20 -6.23
CA TYR A 91 -7.75 -10.61 -5.93
C TYR A 91 -7.35 -11.49 -7.12
N GLU A 92 -7.83 -11.16 -8.32
CA GLU A 92 -7.53 -11.88 -9.57
C GLU A 92 -6.02 -11.86 -9.85
N ASP A 93 -5.36 -10.70 -9.71
CA ASP A 93 -3.90 -10.56 -9.83
C ASP A 93 -3.15 -11.52 -8.88
N LEU A 94 -3.59 -11.62 -7.62
CA LEU A 94 -2.96 -12.49 -6.61
C LEU A 94 -3.15 -13.97 -6.95
N VAL A 95 -4.36 -14.36 -7.36
CA VAL A 95 -4.69 -15.74 -7.71
C VAL A 95 -3.94 -16.18 -8.96
N GLU A 96 -3.91 -15.33 -9.99
CA GLU A 96 -3.16 -15.61 -11.21
C GLU A 96 -1.66 -15.79 -10.90
N PHE A 97 -1.07 -14.85 -10.17
CA PHE A 97 0.33 -14.93 -9.78
C PHE A 97 0.62 -16.20 -8.97
N TRP A 98 -0.25 -16.57 -8.03
CA TRP A 98 -0.06 -17.78 -7.23
C TRP A 98 -0.10 -19.06 -8.07
N ASN A 99 -1.06 -19.15 -8.97
CA ASN A 99 -1.23 -20.29 -9.87
C ASN A 99 -0.03 -20.43 -10.83
N GLN A 100 0.49 -19.31 -11.35
CA GLN A 100 1.71 -19.31 -12.17
C GLN A 100 2.93 -19.84 -11.40
N MET A 101 3.01 -19.56 -10.09
CA MET A 101 4.10 -20.03 -9.24
C MET A 101 3.94 -21.49 -8.80
N ASN A 102 2.76 -22.09 -8.99
CA ASN A 102 2.42 -23.46 -8.60
C ASN A 102 2.80 -23.77 -7.13
N TRP A 103 2.41 -22.86 -6.22
CA TRP A 103 2.71 -23.00 -4.79
C TRP A 103 1.57 -23.69 -4.01
N PRO A 104 1.88 -24.39 -2.90
CA PRO A 104 0.87 -25.07 -2.08
C PRO A 104 -0.17 -24.11 -1.50
N GLU A 105 -1.45 -24.46 -1.50
CA GLU A 105 -2.53 -23.57 -1.03
C GLU A 105 -2.41 -23.18 0.45
N ASP A 106 -1.83 -24.05 1.28
CA ASP A 106 -1.62 -23.80 2.71
C ASP A 106 -0.41 -22.89 2.99
N ALA A 107 0.35 -22.51 1.95
CA ALA A 107 1.51 -21.66 2.11
C ALA A 107 1.13 -20.20 2.29
N LYS A 108 1.95 -19.48 3.06
CA LYS A 108 1.82 -18.02 3.26
C LYS A 108 1.98 -17.27 1.94
N ILE A 109 1.11 -16.31 1.68
CA ILE A 109 1.18 -15.49 0.46
C ILE A 109 2.46 -14.65 0.45
N PHE A 110 2.75 -14.00 1.56
CA PHE A 110 3.92 -13.12 1.70
C PHE A 110 5.01 -13.80 2.53
N LYS A 111 5.95 -14.46 1.83
CA LYS A 111 7.03 -15.29 2.42
C LYS A 111 8.32 -14.51 2.78
N GLY A 112 8.24 -13.21 3.04
CA GLY A 112 9.43 -12.38 3.30
C GLY A 112 9.94 -12.47 4.73
N ASP A 113 11.26 -12.60 4.90
CA ASP A 113 11.89 -12.29 6.20
C ASP A 113 11.85 -10.77 6.47
N THR A 114 11.85 -10.40 7.75
CA THR A 114 11.72 -9.01 8.20
C THR A 114 12.80 -8.10 7.61
N ASP A 115 14.03 -8.60 7.47
CA ASP A 115 15.18 -7.83 6.96
C ASP A 115 15.04 -7.51 5.47
N SER A 116 14.54 -8.46 4.69
CA SER A 116 14.25 -8.29 3.28
C SER A 116 13.12 -7.27 3.10
N TYR A 117 12.13 -7.25 3.99
CA TYR A 117 11.09 -6.23 3.99
C TYR A 117 11.66 -4.82 4.21
N TYR A 118 12.55 -4.64 5.19
CA TYR A 118 13.22 -3.35 5.44
C TYR A 118 14.06 -2.89 4.25
N LYS A 119 14.79 -3.79 3.59
CA LYS A 119 15.56 -3.47 2.37
C LYS A 119 14.65 -2.97 1.25
N GLN A 120 13.45 -3.53 1.11
CA GLN A 120 12.51 -3.12 0.06
C GLN A 120 11.83 -1.79 0.39
N ILE A 121 11.52 -1.53 1.67
CA ILE A 121 11.06 -0.21 2.11
C ILE A 121 12.12 0.86 1.87
N ALA A 122 13.39 0.58 2.15
CA ALA A 122 14.48 1.51 1.89
C ALA A 122 14.62 1.83 0.39
N LYS A 123 14.51 0.81 -0.47
CA LYS A 123 14.46 1.00 -1.93
C LYS A 123 13.26 1.86 -2.33
N LEU A 124 12.08 1.54 -1.82
CA LEU A 124 10.87 2.30 -2.12
C LEU A 124 11.00 3.77 -1.69
N SER A 125 11.53 4.03 -0.50
CA SER A 125 11.82 5.38 0.00
C SER A 125 12.77 6.14 -0.93
N ALA A 126 13.83 5.48 -1.42
CA ALA A 126 14.76 6.09 -2.36
C ALA A 126 14.11 6.39 -3.72
N TYR A 127 13.23 5.51 -4.21
CA TYR A 127 12.53 5.71 -5.48
C TYR A 127 11.45 6.80 -5.41
N THR A 128 10.69 6.86 -4.32
CA THR A 128 9.60 7.82 -4.17
C THR A 128 10.05 9.17 -3.61
N GLY A 129 11.26 9.25 -3.05
CA GLY A 129 11.75 10.43 -2.35
C GLY A 129 11.04 10.69 -1.02
N ILE A 130 10.17 9.79 -0.54
CA ILE A 130 9.43 9.97 0.71
C ILE A 130 10.39 9.74 1.89
N PRO A 131 10.71 10.78 2.68
CA PRO A 131 11.64 10.65 3.79
C PRO A 131 11.03 9.82 4.91
N LYS A 132 11.86 9.01 5.59
CA LYS A 132 11.46 8.19 6.75
C LYS A 132 10.27 7.26 6.47
N LEU A 133 10.11 6.80 5.22
CA LEU A 133 9.08 5.82 4.88
C LEU A 133 9.30 4.53 5.69
N THR A 134 8.24 4.06 6.34
CA THR A 134 8.24 2.80 7.09
C THR A 134 7.09 1.92 6.64
N ARG A 135 7.10 0.64 7.04
CA ARG A 135 5.96 -0.27 6.83
C ARG A 135 4.66 0.21 7.49
N TYR A 136 4.75 1.03 8.54
CA TYR A 136 3.58 1.60 9.20
C TYR A 136 3.04 2.84 8.49
N SER A 137 3.85 3.50 7.65
CA SER A 137 3.40 4.64 6.84
C SER A 137 2.18 4.30 5.98
N PHE A 138 2.11 3.09 5.41
CA PHE A 138 0.94 2.63 4.65
C PHE A 138 -0.35 2.58 5.49
N ARG A 139 -0.25 2.01 6.71
CA ARG A 139 -1.39 1.93 7.64
C ARG A 139 -1.85 3.33 8.08
N HIS A 140 -0.91 4.25 8.27
CA HIS A 140 -1.21 5.63 8.60
C HIS A 140 -1.91 6.35 7.45
N THR A 141 -1.39 6.23 6.22
CA THR A 141 -2.01 6.80 5.02
C THR A 141 -3.43 6.24 4.83
N TRP A 142 -3.61 4.92 4.92
CA TRP A 142 -4.92 4.29 4.79
C TRP A 142 -5.91 4.81 5.85
N ALA A 143 -5.47 4.98 7.09
CA ALA A 143 -6.34 5.47 8.16
C ALA A 143 -6.83 6.91 7.87
N THR A 144 -5.94 7.78 7.41
CA THR A 144 -6.30 9.14 6.99
C THR A 144 -7.25 9.12 5.81
N VAL A 145 -6.99 8.28 4.81
CA VAL A 145 -7.84 8.16 3.61
C VAL A 145 -9.27 7.77 3.99
N VAL A 146 -9.44 6.71 4.78
CA VAL A 146 -10.77 6.26 5.22
C VAL A 146 -11.45 7.32 6.08
N TYR A 147 -10.71 7.95 7.00
CA TYR A 147 -11.26 9.01 7.85
C TYR A 147 -11.80 10.18 7.02
N GLN A 148 -10.99 10.72 6.10
CA GLN A 148 -11.38 11.85 5.25
C GLN A 148 -12.52 11.47 4.28
N ALA A 149 -12.41 10.33 3.59
CA ALA A 149 -13.38 9.90 2.59
C ALA A 149 -14.76 9.53 3.18
N THR A 150 -14.87 9.37 4.50
CA THR A 150 -16.11 8.96 5.17
C THR A 150 -16.68 10.03 6.09
N ASN A 151 -16.28 11.29 5.87
CA ASN A 151 -16.64 12.44 6.71
C ASN A 151 -16.30 12.18 8.17
N HIS A 152 -15.04 11.86 8.43
CA HIS A 152 -14.46 11.78 9.75
C HIS A 152 -15.02 10.64 10.63
N ASP A 153 -15.42 9.51 10.05
CA ASP A 153 -15.96 8.35 10.80
C ASP A 153 -14.86 7.55 11.50
N VAL A 154 -14.57 7.93 12.74
CA VAL A 154 -13.57 7.28 13.61
C VAL A 154 -13.88 5.80 13.82
N HIS A 155 -15.12 5.46 14.12
CA HIS A 155 -15.51 4.09 14.45
C HIS A 155 -15.34 3.15 13.26
N LEU A 156 -15.56 3.65 12.05
CA LEU A 156 -15.29 2.89 10.86
C LEU A 156 -13.80 2.60 10.67
N VAL A 157 -12.93 3.60 10.88
CA VAL A 157 -11.48 3.42 10.85
C VAL A 157 -11.05 2.38 11.89
N GLU A 158 -11.52 2.51 13.14
CA GLU A 158 -11.24 1.57 14.23
C GLU A 158 -11.64 0.14 13.86
N LYS A 159 -12.86 -0.04 13.36
CA LYS A 159 -13.40 -1.35 12.96
C LYS A 159 -12.58 -1.96 11.83
N LEU A 160 -12.36 -1.23 10.75
CA LEU A 160 -11.71 -1.75 9.55
C LEU A 160 -10.21 -2.02 9.75
N GLY A 161 -9.54 -1.24 10.59
CA GLY A 161 -8.10 -1.46 10.84
C GLY A 161 -7.82 -2.38 12.03
N GLY A 162 -8.81 -2.78 12.82
CA GLY A 162 -8.60 -3.61 14.02
C GLY A 162 -7.97 -2.83 15.17
N TRP A 163 -8.58 -1.72 15.56
CA TRP A 163 -8.30 -1.06 16.84
C TRP A 163 -9.42 -1.42 17.84
N SER A 164 -9.03 -1.77 19.06
CA SER A 164 -10.01 -2.05 20.12
C SER A 164 -10.74 -0.77 20.51
N PRO A 165 -12.09 -0.74 20.43
CA PRO A 165 -12.87 0.42 20.86
C PRO A 165 -12.57 0.76 22.32
N GLY A 166 -12.34 2.04 22.62
CA GLY A 166 -12.14 2.50 24.01
C GLY A 166 -10.79 2.16 24.65
N SER A 167 -9.81 1.64 23.90
CA SER A 167 -8.44 1.58 24.41
C SER A 167 -7.86 2.99 24.50
N ALA A 168 -7.01 3.29 25.50
CA ALA A 168 -6.23 4.55 25.57
C ALA A 168 -5.30 4.79 24.35
N ARG A 169 -5.33 3.87 23.37
CA ARG A 169 -4.61 3.88 22.09
C ARG A 169 -5.55 4.09 20.89
N SER A 170 -6.85 4.29 21.10
CA SER A 170 -7.80 4.68 20.06
C SER A 170 -7.51 6.07 19.48
N SER A 171 -6.73 6.89 20.20
CA SER A 171 -6.24 8.20 19.74
C SER A 171 -5.03 8.12 18.79
N ILE A 172 -4.40 6.95 18.59
CA ILE A 172 -3.18 6.80 17.78
C ILE A 172 -3.34 7.18 16.30
N PRO A 173 -4.48 6.94 15.62
CA PRO A 173 -4.72 7.49 14.28
C PRO A 173 -4.89 9.02 14.28
N PHE A 174 -5.16 9.64 15.43
CA PHE A 174 -5.65 11.02 15.53
C PHE A 174 -4.61 12.04 16.01
N GLU A 175 -3.59 11.63 16.78
CA GLU A 175 -2.54 12.54 17.24
C GLU A 175 -1.53 12.95 16.14
N HIS A 176 -1.48 12.25 15.01
CA HIS A 176 -0.43 12.46 14.00
C HIS A 176 -0.92 12.67 12.55
N TYR A 177 -2.18 12.40 12.19
CA TYR A 177 -2.51 12.15 10.77
C TYR A 177 -3.67 12.94 10.16
N VAL A 178 -4.51 13.61 10.95
CA VAL A 178 -5.76 14.24 10.46
C VAL A 178 -5.52 15.52 9.63
N LYS A 179 -4.38 16.21 9.82
CA LYS A 179 -4.15 17.54 9.22
C LYS A 179 -3.44 17.56 7.86
N ILE A 180 -2.91 16.44 7.36
CA ILE A 180 -1.96 16.45 6.23
C ILE A 180 -2.63 16.21 4.87
N MET A 181 -3.80 15.57 4.83
CA MET A 181 -4.46 15.17 3.58
C MET A 181 -5.86 15.77 3.50
N SER A 182 -6.17 16.38 2.37
CA SER A 182 -7.51 16.89 2.04
C SER A 182 -8.47 15.76 1.66
N GLU A 183 -9.77 16.02 1.76
CA GLU A 183 -10.83 15.10 1.29
C GLU A 183 -10.66 14.75 -0.20
N ARG A 184 -10.16 15.70 -1.00
CA ARG A 184 -9.86 15.51 -2.43
C ARG A 184 -8.79 14.45 -2.64
N GLU A 185 -7.65 14.60 -1.98
CA GLU A 185 -6.53 13.65 -2.08
C GLU A 185 -6.94 12.28 -1.55
N ALA A 186 -7.73 12.24 -0.47
CA ALA A 186 -8.26 10.99 0.07
C ALA A 186 -9.14 10.28 -0.96
N LEU A 187 -10.08 10.97 -1.61
CA LEU A 187 -10.96 10.38 -2.62
C LEU A 187 -10.16 9.90 -3.84
N GLN A 188 -9.14 10.65 -4.27
CA GLN A 188 -8.25 10.21 -5.35
C GLN A 188 -7.55 8.90 -4.99
N ILE A 189 -7.03 8.76 -3.76
CA ILE A 189 -6.40 7.51 -3.32
C ILE A 189 -7.43 6.37 -3.23
N VAL A 190 -8.66 6.64 -2.78
CA VAL A 190 -9.74 5.64 -2.77
C VAL A 190 -10.02 5.09 -4.18
N GLU A 191 -10.11 5.98 -5.17
CA GLU A 191 -10.38 5.62 -6.56
C GLU A 191 -9.17 4.95 -7.24
N GLU A 192 -7.95 5.49 -7.05
CA GLU A 192 -6.74 5.01 -7.73
C GLU A 192 -6.24 3.67 -7.20
N PHE A 193 -6.28 3.48 -5.88
CA PHE A 193 -5.73 2.27 -5.27
C PHE A 193 -6.77 1.18 -5.04
N ASP A 194 -8.06 1.49 -5.17
CA ASP A 194 -9.21 0.68 -4.78
C ASP A 194 -9.39 0.49 -3.27
N VAL A 195 -9.27 1.54 -2.46
CA VAL A 195 -9.54 1.42 -1.02
C VAL A 195 -11.04 1.17 -0.79
N TYR A 196 -11.37 0.11 -0.05
CA TYR A 196 -12.76 -0.23 0.26
C TYR A 196 -13.43 0.80 1.17
N ILE A 197 -14.60 1.28 0.75
CA ILE A 197 -15.49 2.12 1.57
C ILE A 197 -16.86 1.45 1.64
N PRO A 198 -17.44 1.17 2.83
CA PRO A 198 -18.71 0.45 2.92
C PRO A 198 -19.86 1.13 2.19
N ALA A 199 -20.73 0.35 1.55
CA ALA A 199 -21.90 0.85 0.81
C ALA A 199 -22.80 1.81 1.62
N LYS A 200 -22.89 1.63 2.95
CA LYS A 200 -23.59 2.56 3.86
C LYS A 200 -23.04 4.00 3.87
N LYS A 201 -21.87 4.24 3.29
CA LYS A 201 -21.22 5.55 3.13
C LYS A 201 -21.36 6.11 1.71
N ARG A 202 -22.16 5.45 0.83
CA ARG A 202 -22.37 5.86 -0.56
C ARG A 202 -22.73 7.34 -0.69
N ASP A 203 -23.72 7.81 0.06
CA ASP A 203 -24.18 9.21 -0.05
C ASP A 203 -23.07 10.21 0.27
N ILE A 204 -22.25 9.94 1.30
CA ILE A 204 -21.11 10.78 1.68
C ILE A 204 -20.07 10.80 0.57
N VAL A 205 -19.67 9.62 0.08
CA VAL A 205 -18.64 9.49 -0.96
C VAL A 205 -19.11 10.11 -2.27
N GLN A 206 -20.37 9.92 -2.65
CA GLN A 206 -20.94 10.52 -3.85
C GLN A 206 -21.06 12.04 -3.73
N ALA A 207 -21.45 12.57 -2.57
CA ALA A 207 -21.49 14.01 -2.32
C ALA A 207 -20.09 14.64 -2.43
N LEU A 208 -19.07 14.01 -1.81
CA LEU A 208 -17.67 14.40 -1.96
C LEU A 208 -17.23 14.40 -3.42
N ARG A 209 -17.52 13.32 -4.14
CA ARG A 209 -17.20 13.19 -5.58
C ARG A 209 -17.86 14.27 -6.43
N GLN A 210 -19.12 14.61 -6.15
CA GLN A 210 -19.85 15.66 -6.85
C GLN A 210 -19.29 17.05 -6.52
N ALA A 211 -19.04 17.34 -5.25
CA ALA A 211 -18.45 18.59 -4.81
C ALA A 211 -17.10 18.85 -5.50
N LEU A 212 -16.26 17.82 -5.63
CA LEU A 212 -14.97 17.91 -6.32
C LEU A 212 -15.08 18.09 -7.83
N LYS A 213 -16.14 17.57 -8.46
CA LYS A 213 -16.43 17.81 -9.89
C LYS A 213 -16.94 19.22 -10.16
N LEU A 214 -17.68 19.79 -9.20
CA LEU A 214 -18.29 21.12 -9.29
C LEU A 214 -17.33 22.25 -8.88
N ALA A 215 -16.29 21.92 -8.10
CA ALA A 215 -15.21 22.85 -7.80
C ALA A 215 -14.52 23.29 -9.10
N LYS A 216 -14.67 24.57 -9.47
CA LYS A 216 -13.97 25.15 -10.64
C LYS A 216 -12.45 24.99 -10.46
N PRO A 217 -11.68 24.78 -11.54
CA PRO A 217 -10.21 24.68 -11.48
C PRO A 217 -9.48 25.91 -10.89
N GLU A 218 -10.19 27.01 -10.63
CA GLU A 218 -9.63 28.33 -10.33
C GLU A 218 -9.46 28.65 -8.83
N GLU A 219 -9.82 27.75 -7.92
CA GLU A 219 -9.53 27.88 -6.47
C GLU A 219 -8.35 27.01 -6.00
N VAL A 220 -7.51 26.56 -6.94
CA VAL A 220 -6.23 25.86 -6.69
C VAL A 220 -4.95 26.74 -6.73
N PRO A 221 -4.92 28.09 -6.61
CA PRO A 221 -3.65 28.81 -6.84
C PRO A 221 -2.51 28.55 -5.84
N ARG A 222 -2.79 28.13 -4.59
CA ARG A 222 -1.72 28.04 -3.57
C ARG A 222 -0.99 26.70 -3.46
N MET A 223 -1.58 25.59 -3.87
CA MET A 223 -0.91 24.27 -3.85
C MET A 223 -0.21 23.92 -5.16
N VAL A 224 -0.64 24.51 -6.30
CA VAL A 224 -0.01 24.25 -7.61
C VAL A 224 1.37 24.91 -7.71
N GLU A 225 1.59 26.08 -7.12
CA GLU A 225 2.93 26.71 -7.11
C GLU A 225 3.95 25.89 -6.32
N GLU A 226 3.58 25.31 -5.18
CA GLU A 226 4.48 24.43 -4.42
C GLU A 226 4.71 23.10 -5.15
N HIS A 227 3.70 22.56 -5.83
CA HIS A 227 3.82 21.31 -6.59
C HIS A 227 4.60 21.49 -7.90
N GLU A 228 4.44 22.60 -8.61
CA GLU A 228 5.24 23.00 -9.78
C GLU A 228 6.70 23.26 -9.36
N LYS A 229 6.90 23.93 -8.22
CA LYS A 229 8.25 24.15 -7.65
C LYS A 229 8.91 22.82 -7.28
N PHE A 230 8.18 21.92 -6.61
CA PHE A 230 8.67 20.58 -6.28
C PHE A 230 8.96 19.75 -7.53
N LYS A 231 8.08 19.80 -8.55
CA LYS A 231 8.28 19.11 -9.83
C LYS A 231 9.51 19.64 -10.57
N LYS A 232 9.76 20.95 -10.53
CA LYS A 232 10.95 21.57 -11.09
C LYS A 232 12.22 21.17 -10.33
N GLU A 233 12.18 21.15 -9.00
CA GLU A 233 13.29 20.67 -8.16
C GLU A 233 13.61 19.19 -8.42
N VAL A 234 12.59 18.35 -8.62
CA VAL A 234 12.75 16.92 -8.97
C VAL A 234 13.36 16.76 -10.36
N LEU A 235 12.92 17.54 -11.36
CA LEU A 235 13.48 17.51 -12.71
C LEU A 235 14.96 17.94 -12.71
N ASP A 236 15.32 19.00 -11.98
CA ASP A 236 16.72 19.44 -11.79
C ASP A 236 17.59 18.33 -11.15
N ILE A 237 17.02 17.58 -10.19
CA ILE A 237 17.71 16.44 -9.57
C ILE A 237 17.91 15.31 -10.58
N ILE A 238 16.90 14.99 -11.38
CA ILE A 238 16.97 13.95 -12.41
C ILE A 238 18.04 14.30 -13.46
N GLU A 239 18.10 15.54 -13.93
CA GLU A 239 19.12 15.98 -14.89
C GLU A 239 20.54 15.86 -14.31
N ARG A 240 20.74 16.25 -13.05
CA ARG A 240 22.04 16.09 -12.37
C ARG A 240 22.44 14.63 -12.21
N LEU A 241 21.48 13.75 -11.89
CA LEU A 241 21.73 12.31 -11.75
C LEU A 241 22.08 11.68 -13.10
N MET A 242 21.37 12.04 -14.17
CA MET A 242 21.66 11.55 -15.53
C MET A 242 23.06 11.98 -16.00
N SER A 243 23.46 13.22 -15.72
CA SER A 243 24.82 13.71 -16.02
C SER A 243 25.89 12.91 -15.25
N ARG A 244 25.68 12.67 -13.95
CA ARG A 244 26.60 11.89 -13.11
C ARG A 244 26.72 10.43 -13.55
N ILE A 245 25.62 9.82 -14.01
CA ILE A 245 25.61 8.46 -14.57
C ILE A 245 26.47 8.42 -15.84
N GLY A 246 26.31 9.39 -16.76
CA GLY A 246 27.15 9.47 -17.97
C GLY A 246 28.64 9.62 -17.65
N GLU A 247 29.01 10.44 -16.65
CA GLU A 247 30.41 10.55 -16.20
C GLU A 247 30.96 9.23 -15.65
N LEU A 248 30.13 8.46 -14.92
CA LEU A 248 30.52 7.17 -14.36
C LEU A 248 30.67 6.09 -15.43
N GLU A 249 29.77 6.05 -16.41
CA GLU A 249 29.87 5.16 -17.56
C GLU A 249 31.15 5.44 -18.36
N GLU A 250 31.48 6.71 -18.56
CA GLU A 250 32.72 7.11 -19.23
C GLU A 250 33.97 6.73 -18.44
N ARG A 251 33.93 6.82 -17.10
CA ARG A 251 35.03 6.37 -16.23
C ARG A 251 35.17 4.85 -16.25
N LEU A 252 34.05 4.13 -16.26
CA LEU A 252 34.04 2.67 -16.34
C LEU A 252 34.61 2.19 -17.67
N ARG A 253 34.19 2.81 -18.78
CA ARG A 253 34.73 2.53 -20.12
C ARG A 253 36.23 2.73 -20.19
N ARG A 254 36.74 3.87 -19.67
CA ARG A 254 38.19 4.13 -19.59
C ARG A 254 38.93 3.08 -18.76
N TYR A 255 38.35 2.66 -17.64
CA TYR A 255 38.95 1.63 -16.79
C TYR A 255 39.00 0.26 -17.47
N GLU A 256 37.96 -0.09 -18.24
CA GLU A 256 37.91 -1.33 -19.02
C GLU A 256 38.91 -1.31 -20.18
N GLU A 257 39.07 -0.18 -20.87
CA GLU A 257 40.08 0.01 -21.93
C GLU A 257 41.52 -0.09 -21.37
N GLU A 258 41.79 0.53 -20.21
CA GLU A 258 43.09 0.44 -19.54
C GLU A 258 43.40 -0.98 -19.04
N ARG A 259 42.37 -1.71 -18.56
CA ARG A 259 42.52 -3.10 -18.12
C ARG A 259 42.68 -4.07 -19.29
N GLY A 260 42.04 -3.78 -20.43
CA GLY A 260 42.21 -4.52 -21.68
C GLY A 260 43.59 -4.36 -22.30
N ARG A 261 44.24 -3.20 -22.15
CA ARG A 261 45.62 -2.94 -22.63
C ARG A 261 46.72 -3.54 -21.75
N ARG A 262 46.39 -4.02 -20.54
CA ARG A 262 47.34 -4.67 -19.60
C ARG A 262 47.28 -6.20 -19.62
N ARG A 263 46.52 -6.79 -20.56
CA ARG A 263 46.54 -8.21 -20.92
C ARG A 263 47.18 -8.36 -22.29
#